data_AF-A0A399EQC3-F1
#
_entry.id   AF-A0A399EQC3-F1
#
_cell.length_a   1.000
_cell.length_b   1.000
_cell.length_c   1.000
_cell.angle_alpha   90.00
_cell.angle_beta   90.00
_cell.angle_gamma   90.00
#
_symmetry.space_group_name_H-M   'P 1'
#
loop_
_entity.id
_entity.type
_entity.pdbx_description
1 polymer ?
#
loop_
_entity_poly.entity_id
_entity_poly.type
_entity_poly.pdbx_seq_one_letter_code
_entity_poly.pdbx_strand_id
1 'polypeptide(L)'
;MFLRKLPLATTKDVASGEVRWQGLGVVNPFTESGRLVDLEEYPRLRQYLEARRERIARRQCARKAPASWYRTLDRITPALASRPKLLIPDIKGEAHVVFEEGRLYPHHNLYYVVSDDWDLRALQAVLLSALGRLFVASYSTKMRGGFLRFQAQYLRRIRLPRWAEVPEALRRELAQAALRRDLQACNRAAFRLYGLSPEERSALGGDGD
;
A
#
# COMPACT_ATOMS: atom_id res chain seq x y z
N MET A 1 24.46 9.07 14.81
CA MET A 1 23.34 8.64 15.68
C MET A 1 22.09 8.48 14.81
N PHE A 2 21.79 7.27 14.33
CA PHE A 2 20.64 7.06 13.44
C PHE A 2 19.33 7.26 14.18
N LEU A 3 18.46 8.11 13.65
CA LEU A 3 17.10 8.28 14.14
C LEU A 3 16.34 6.96 13.94
N ARG A 4 16.11 6.20 15.02
CA ARG A 4 15.33 4.93 15.01
C ARG A 4 13.82 5.16 14.86
N LYS A 5 13.42 6.24 14.18
CA LYS A 5 12.03 6.63 13.92
C LYS A 5 11.88 6.89 12.42
N LEU A 6 10.89 6.27 11.80
CA LEU A 6 10.52 6.51 10.41
C LEU A 6 9.21 7.32 10.36
N PRO A 7 9.04 8.24 9.41
CA PRO A 7 7.74 8.84 9.16
C PRO A 7 6.77 7.77 8.64
N LEU A 8 5.52 7.83 9.09
CA LEU A 8 4.51 6.79 8.91
C LEU A 8 3.33 7.35 8.12
N ALA A 9 2.93 6.65 7.06
CA ALA A 9 1.68 6.88 6.37
C ALA A 9 0.56 6.03 7.01
N THR A 10 -0.59 6.64 7.22
CA THR A 10 -1.81 6.04 7.74
C THR A 10 -2.98 6.27 6.79
N THR A 11 -4.11 5.61 7.02
CA THR A 11 -5.33 5.81 6.24
C THR A 11 -5.84 7.26 6.24
N LYS A 12 -5.54 8.04 7.29
CA LYS A 12 -5.87 9.47 7.35
C LYS A 12 -5.03 10.29 6.38
N ASP A 13 -3.76 9.94 6.23
CA ASP A 13 -2.84 10.65 5.34
C ASP A 13 -3.19 10.45 3.87
N VAL A 14 -3.80 9.32 3.51
CA VAL A 14 -4.17 8.99 2.12
C VAL A 14 -5.65 9.18 1.81
N ALA A 15 -6.44 9.67 2.77
CA ALA A 15 -7.90 9.74 2.63
C ALA A 15 -8.36 10.57 1.42
N SER A 16 -7.60 11.59 1.04
CA SER A 16 -7.90 12.47 -0.09
C SER A 16 -7.65 11.83 -1.47
N GLY A 17 -7.00 10.66 -1.54
CA GLY A 17 -6.47 10.06 -2.76
C GLY A 17 -5.03 10.48 -3.10
N GLU A 18 -4.47 11.39 -2.29
CA GLU A 18 -3.07 11.80 -2.30
C GLU A 18 -2.51 11.71 -0.88
N VAL A 19 -1.19 11.62 -0.79
CA VAL A 19 -0.48 11.60 0.49
C VAL A 19 -0.42 13.01 1.08
N ARG A 20 -1.03 13.19 2.24
CA ARG A 20 -0.97 14.39 3.08
C ARG A 20 -0.50 13.98 4.47
N TRP A 21 0.82 13.96 4.68
CA TRP A 21 1.39 13.45 5.92
C TRP A 21 1.09 14.36 7.12
N GLN A 22 0.55 13.77 8.19
CA GLN A 22 0.12 14.47 9.41
C GLN A 22 1.12 14.34 10.58
N GLY A 23 2.38 13.99 10.31
CA GLY A 23 3.47 14.03 11.29
C GLY A 23 3.66 12.76 12.14
N LEU A 24 2.89 11.71 11.90
CA LEU A 24 3.05 10.44 12.61
C LEU A 24 4.35 9.72 12.22
N GLY A 25 4.91 8.96 13.15
CA GLY A 25 6.07 8.13 12.89
C GLY A 25 6.05 6.83 13.68
N VAL A 26 6.80 5.85 13.19
CA VAL A 26 6.96 4.54 13.79
C VAL A 26 8.39 4.39 14.32
N VAL A 27 8.51 3.90 15.55
CA VAL A 27 9.81 3.57 16.15
C VAL A 27 10.24 2.19 15.64
N ASN A 28 11.46 2.11 15.10
CA ASN A 28 12.06 0.88 14.60
C ASN A 28 13.00 0.26 15.64
N PRO A 29 12.61 -0.83 16.33
CA PRO A 29 13.47 -1.53 17.28
C PRO A 29 14.42 -2.54 16.61
N PHE A 30 14.44 -2.64 15.28
CA PHE A 30 15.26 -3.61 14.54
C PHE A 30 16.47 -2.96 13.88
N THR A 31 17.56 -3.72 13.87
CA THR A 31 18.72 -3.54 12.99
C THR A 31 18.34 -3.80 11.52
N GLU A 32 19.23 -3.44 10.59
CA GLU A 32 19.04 -3.73 9.16
C GLU A 32 18.94 -5.23 8.87
N SER A 33 19.69 -6.05 9.63
CA SER A 33 19.59 -7.52 9.60
C SER A 33 18.25 -8.07 10.08
N GLY A 34 17.42 -7.24 10.73
CA GLY A 34 16.15 -7.64 11.30
C GLY A 34 16.21 -8.21 12.71
N ARG A 35 17.40 -8.26 13.33
CA ARG A 35 17.54 -8.53 14.77
C ARG A 35 17.11 -7.30 15.57
N LEU A 36 16.60 -7.49 16.78
CA LEU A 36 16.36 -6.37 17.70
C LEU A 36 17.70 -5.70 18.06
N VAL A 37 17.66 -4.39 18.28
CA VAL A 37 18.82 -3.64 18.77
C VAL A 37 19.04 -3.91 20.25
N ASP A 38 20.28 -3.90 20.71
CA ASP A 38 20.55 -3.80 22.14
C ASP A 38 20.14 -2.39 22.63
N LEU A 39 19.28 -2.29 23.65
CA LEU A 39 18.83 -1.00 24.15
C LEU A 39 19.94 -0.22 24.87
N GLU A 40 20.97 -0.89 25.38
CA GLU A 40 22.13 -0.24 26.02
C GLU A 40 22.93 0.61 25.02
N GLU A 41 23.00 0.18 23.76
CA GLU A 41 23.65 0.92 22.67
C GLU A 41 22.85 2.13 22.18
N TYR A 42 21.57 2.26 22.57
CA TYR A 42 20.67 3.33 22.11
C TYR A 42 19.95 4.02 23.28
N PRO A 43 20.64 4.85 24.08
CA PRO A 43 20.09 5.45 25.30
C PRO A 43 18.77 6.22 25.09
N ARG A 44 18.66 6.99 24.00
CA ARG A 44 17.43 7.74 23.65
C ARG A 44 16.25 6.81 23.33
N LEU A 45 16.51 5.70 22.64
CA LEU A 45 15.49 4.70 22.31
C LEU A 45 15.05 3.95 23.57
N ARG A 46 16.01 3.53 24.40
CA ARG A 46 15.77 2.90 25.69
C ARG A 46 14.88 3.77 26.57
N GLN A 47 15.26 5.02 26.79
CA GLN A 47 14.47 5.97 27.59
C GLN A 47 13.04 6.09 27.08
N TYR A 48 12.87 6.24 25.76
CA TYR A 48 11.54 6.35 25.14
C TYR A 48 10.67 5.10 25.35
N LEU A 49 11.25 3.91 25.19
CA LEU A 49 10.54 2.64 25.33
C LEU A 49 10.25 2.31 26.79
N GLU A 50 11.24 2.48 27.69
CA GLU A 50 11.11 2.17 29.12
C GLU A 50 10.02 3.02 29.78
N ALA A 51 9.94 4.31 29.44
CA ALA A 51 8.85 5.19 29.88
C ALA A 51 7.44 4.70 29.44
N ARG A 52 7.35 3.70 28.56
CA ARG A 52 6.12 3.10 28.04
C ARG A 52 6.08 1.58 28.25
N ARG A 53 6.98 1.02 29.07
CA ARG A 53 7.19 -0.42 29.20
C ARG A 53 5.95 -1.17 29.62
N GLU A 54 5.22 -0.68 30.63
CA GLU A 54 4.00 -1.33 31.10
C GLU A 54 2.98 -1.56 29.98
N ARG A 55 2.80 -0.57 29.09
CA ARG A 55 1.87 -0.66 27.97
C ARG A 55 2.40 -1.59 26.86
N ILE A 56 3.70 -1.52 26.58
CA ILE A 56 4.32 -2.29 25.50
C ILE A 56 4.41 -3.78 25.89
N ALA A 57 4.80 -4.09 27.12
CA ALA A 57 4.94 -5.45 27.63
C ALA A 57 3.61 -6.22 27.72
N ARG A 58 2.46 -5.51 27.75
CA ARG A 58 1.12 -6.12 27.72
C ARG A 58 0.74 -6.68 26.34
N ARG A 59 1.48 -6.36 25.28
CA ARG A 59 1.21 -6.89 23.93
C ARG A 59 1.44 -8.40 23.89
N GLN A 60 0.62 -9.12 23.12
CA GLN A 60 0.72 -10.58 23.02
C GLN A 60 2.11 -11.06 22.55
N CYS A 61 2.74 -10.35 21.60
CA CYS A 61 4.09 -10.65 21.14
C CYS A 61 5.14 -10.46 22.24
N ALA A 62 4.99 -9.45 23.09
CA ALA A 62 5.91 -9.15 24.18
C ALA A 62 5.79 -10.18 25.32
N ARG A 63 4.56 -10.62 25.63
CA ARG A 63 4.31 -11.66 26.65
C ARG A 63 4.98 -13.00 26.32
N LYS A 64 5.06 -13.36 25.04
CA LYS A 64 5.73 -14.59 24.58
C LYS A 64 7.27 -14.53 24.68
N ALA A 65 7.84 -13.33 24.71
CA ALA A 65 9.28 -13.12 24.79
C ALA A 65 9.61 -11.92 25.69
N PRO A 66 9.52 -12.06 27.03
CA PRO A 66 9.69 -10.96 27.97
C PRO A 66 11.04 -10.24 27.87
N ALA A 67 12.11 -10.97 27.52
CA ALA A 67 13.45 -10.40 27.28
C ALA A 67 13.50 -9.46 26.06
N SER A 68 12.51 -9.55 25.16
CA SER A 68 12.37 -8.75 23.94
C SER A 68 11.04 -7.99 23.94
N TRP A 69 10.60 -7.51 25.11
CA TRP A 69 9.28 -6.91 25.31
C TRP A 69 8.98 -5.73 24.37
N TYR A 70 10.00 -5.03 23.87
CA TYR A 70 9.86 -3.88 22.97
C TYR A 70 9.68 -4.25 21.48
N ARG A 71 9.66 -5.54 21.14
CA ARG A 71 9.43 -6.06 19.80
C ARG A 71 8.01 -5.75 19.27
N THR A 72 7.91 -5.45 17.98
CA THR A 72 6.63 -5.39 17.24
C THR A 72 6.34 -6.73 16.54
N LEU A 73 5.07 -6.97 16.17
CA LEU A 73 4.66 -8.17 15.42
C LEU A 73 5.41 -8.25 14.09
N ASP A 74 5.27 -7.21 13.29
CA ASP A 74 5.95 -7.10 12.00
C ASP A 74 7.33 -6.48 12.16
N ARG A 75 8.29 -7.02 11.42
CA ARG A 75 9.61 -6.40 11.27
C ARG A 75 9.46 -5.11 10.46
N ILE A 76 10.10 -4.04 10.95
CA ILE A 76 10.18 -2.78 10.22
C ILE A 76 11.42 -2.83 9.31
N THR A 77 11.21 -2.63 8.01
CA THR A 77 12.29 -2.61 7.00
C THR A 77 12.46 -1.18 6.47
N PRO A 78 13.45 -0.39 6.96
CA PRO A 78 13.57 1.03 6.61
C PRO A 78 13.64 1.34 5.11
N ALA A 79 14.28 0.47 4.32
CA ALA A 79 14.36 0.61 2.86
C ALA A 79 12.99 0.69 2.16
N LEU A 80 11.93 0.16 2.78
CA LEU A 80 10.58 0.31 2.28
C LEU A 80 10.11 1.77 2.34
N ALA A 81 10.48 2.53 3.37
CA ALA A 81 10.09 3.93 3.48
C ALA A 81 10.64 4.75 2.31
N SER A 82 11.88 4.48 1.89
CA SER A 82 12.57 5.16 0.78
C SER A 82 12.22 4.66 -0.62
N ARG A 83 11.34 3.67 -0.74
CA ARG A 83 10.96 3.08 -2.03
C ARG A 83 9.60 3.61 -2.48
N PRO A 84 9.46 4.17 -3.70
CA PRO A 84 8.18 4.53 -4.27
C PRO A 84 7.21 3.33 -4.26
N LYS A 85 5.95 3.59 -3.91
CA LYS A 85 4.95 2.53 -3.71
C LYS A 85 3.53 3.04 -3.95
N LEU A 86 2.62 2.13 -4.23
CA LEU A 86 1.18 2.38 -4.14
C LEU A 86 0.68 1.93 -2.77
N LEU A 87 -0.13 2.75 -2.11
CA LEU A 87 -0.76 2.49 -0.82
C LEU A 87 -2.24 2.18 -1.02
N ILE A 88 -2.71 1.09 -0.42
CA ILE A 88 -4.07 0.58 -0.59
C ILE A 88 -4.65 0.25 0.81
N PRO A 89 -5.70 0.96 1.27
CA PRO A 89 -6.38 0.61 2.51
C PRO A 89 -6.99 -0.80 2.47
N ASP A 90 -6.88 -1.56 3.57
CA ASP A 90 -7.41 -2.95 3.66
C ASP A 90 -8.91 -3.02 3.35
N ILE A 91 -9.70 -2.03 3.79
CA ILE A 91 -11.17 -2.02 3.66
C ILE A 91 -11.63 -0.71 3.04
N LYS A 92 -12.27 -0.79 1.86
CA LYS A 92 -12.86 0.37 1.17
C LYS A 92 -14.01 -0.06 0.25
N GLY A 93 -14.97 0.83 0.03
CA GLY A 93 -16.12 0.61 -0.85
C GLY A 93 -15.77 0.76 -2.34
N GLU A 94 -14.81 1.62 -2.64
CA GLU A 94 -14.28 1.91 -3.98
C GLU A 94 -12.77 1.69 -4.01
N ALA A 95 -12.22 1.42 -5.20
CA ALA A 95 -10.79 1.25 -5.38
C ALA A 95 -10.06 2.54 -4.98
N HIS A 96 -9.27 2.47 -3.91
CA HIS A 96 -8.55 3.62 -3.35
C HIS A 96 -7.06 3.32 -3.34
N VAL A 97 -6.36 3.79 -4.37
CA VAL A 97 -4.95 3.47 -4.62
C VAL A 97 -4.18 4.77 -4.72
N VAL A 98 -3.24 4.98 -3.79
CA VAL A 98 -2.53 6.25 -3.65
C VAL A 98 -1.04 6.05 -3.88
N PHE A 99 -0.47 6.78 -4.84
CA PHE A 99 0.97 6.80 -5.03
C PHE A 99 1.68 7.55 -3.91
N GLU A 100 2.72 6.94 -3.38
CA GLU A 100 3.62 7.48 -2.38
C GLU A 100 5.05 7.41 -2.95
N GLU A 101 5.76 8.53 -2.89
CA GLU A 101 7.00 8.77 -3.64
C GLU A 101 8.27 8.17 -3.00
N GLY A 102 8.14 7.38 -1.93
CA GLY A 102 9.29 6.80 -1.23
C GLY A 102 9.83 7.70 -0.12
N ARG A 103 8.95 8.23 0.72
CA ARG A 103 9.27 9.02 1.92
C ARG A 103 8.66 8.44 3.19
N LEU A 104 7.59 7.66 3.10
CA LEU A 104 6.81 7.20 4.26
C LEU A 104 6.78 5.67 4.39
N TYR A 105 6.86 5.17 5.62
CA TYR A 105 6.61 3.76 5.93
C TYR A 105 5.09 3.51 5.98
N PRO A 106 4.56 2.45 5.35
CA PRO A 106 3.13 2.14 5.42
C PRO A 106 2.75 1.56 6.78
N HIS A 107 1.69 2.09 7.39
CA HIS A 107 1.07 1.47 8.56
C HIS A 107 0.42 0.12 8.21
N HIS A 108 0.26 -0.78 9.18
CA HIS A 108 -0.17 -2.17 8.96
C HIS A 108 -1.57 -2.33 8.32
N ASN A 109 -2.40 -1.28 8.30
CA ASN A 109 -3.71 -1.27 7.64
C ASN A 109 -3.67 -0.68 6.22
N LEU A 110 -2.48 -0.33 5.73
CA LEU A 110 -2.20 0.03 4.34
C LEU A 110 -1.35 -1.08 3.73
N TYR A 111 -1.93 -1.83 2.80
CA TYR A 111 -1.13 -2.64 1.90
C TYR A 111 -0.33 -1.74 0.98
N TYR A 112 0.77 -2.29 0.47
CA TYR A 112 1.60 -1.60 -0.49
C TYR A 112 1.93 -2.47 -1.69
N VAL A 113 2.08 -1.83 -2.84
CA VAL A 113 2.60 -2.43 -4.06
C VAL A 113 3.83 -1.65 -4.48
N VAL A 114 4.92 -2.36 -4.71
CA VAL A 114 6.15 -1.84 -5.31
C VAL A 114 6.37 -2.54 -6.64
N SER A 115 7.13 -1.91 -7.53
CA SER A 115 7.51 -2.52 -8.79
C SER A 115 8.93 -2.12 -9.15
N ASP A 116 9.61 -2.98 -9.90
CA ASP A 116 10.88 -2.70 -10.56
C ASP A 116 10.68 -2.57 -12.08
N ASP A 117 9.67 -3.24 -12.64
CA ASP A 117 9.40 -3.24 -14.09
C ASP A 117 8.25 -2.30 -14.49
N TRP A 118 7.10 -2.41 -13.81
CA TRP A 118 5.91 -1.64 -14.15
C TRP A 118 6.02 -0.21 -13.62
N ASP A 119 5.67 0.77 -14.46
CA ASP A 119 5.49 2.13 -13.98
C ASP A 119 4.35 2.17 -12.94
N LEU A 120 4.65 2.70 -11.75
CA LEU A 120 3.69 2.70 -10.64
C LEU A 120 2.47 3.57 -10.90
N ARG A 121 2.57 4.64 -11.70
CA ARG A 121 1.42 5.48 -12.05
C ARG A 121 0.53 4.76 -13.08
N ALA A 122 1.12 4.08 -14.05
CA ALA A 122 0.36 3.24 -14.97
C ALA A 122 -0.35 2.10 -14.23
N LEU A 123 0.35 1.43 -13.30
CA LEU A 123 -0.24 0.40 -12.45
C LEU A 123 -1.35 0.97 -11.55
N GLN A 124 -1.17 2.20 -11.03
CA GLN A 124 -2.21 2.90 -10.27
C GLN A 124 -3.52 3.01 -11.06
N ALA A 125 -3.45 3.39 -12.35
CA ALA A 125 -4.66 3.47 -13.20
C ALA A 125 -5.36 2.12 -13.36
N VAL A 126 -4.59 1.03 -13.59
CA VAL A 126 -5.17 -0.32 -13.67
C VAL A 126 -5.87 -0.69 -12.38
N LEU A 127 -5.25 -0.46 -11.22
CA LEU A 127 -5.84 -0.79 -9.92
C LEU A 127 -7.03 0.10 -9.54
N LEU A 128 -7.07 1.36 -10.01
CA LEU A 128 -8.21 2.27 -9.83
C LEU A 128 -9.40 1.94 -10.74
N SER A 129 -9.16 1.26 -11.86
CA SER A 129 -10.19 0.96 -12.85
C SER A 129 -11.25 -0.03 -12.34
N ALA A 130 -12.41 -0.04 -13.01
CA ALA A 130 -13.48 -1.01 -12.79
C ALA A 130 -12.99 -2.46 -12.96
N LEU A 131 -12.03 -2.69 -13.88
CA LEU A 131 -11.42 -4.01 -14.07
C LEU A 131 -10.53 -4.41 -12.88
N GLY A 132 -9.72 -3.48 -12.36
CA GLY A 132 -8.95 -3.71 -11.13
C GLY A 132 -9.85 -4.04 -9.93
N ARG A 133 -10.97 -3.31 -9.81
CA ARG A 133 -12.01 -3.59 -8.81
C ARG A 133 -12.66 -4.96 -9.03
N LEU A 134 -12.95 -5.34 -10.28
CA LEU A 134 -13.52 -6.64 -10.63
C LEU A 134 -12.63 -7.77 -10.15
N PHE A 135 -11.31 -7.74 -10.45
CA PHE A 135 -10.37 -8.77 -9.99
C PHE A 135 -10.44 -8.96 -8.48
N VAL A 136 -10.41 -7.88 -7.71
CA VAL A 136 -10.47 -7.96 -6.24
C VAL A 136 -11.84 -8.48 -5.78
N ALA A 137 -12.92 -7.99 -6.38
CA ALA A 137 -14.28 -8.39 -6.05
C ALA A 137 -14.56 -9.88 -6.34
N SER A 138 -13.98 -10.44 -7.41
CA SER A 138 -14.13 -11.85 -7.78
C SER A 138 -13.51 -12.81 -6.77
N TYR A 139 -12.54 -12.36 -5.98
CA TYR A 139 -11.86 -13.19 -4.98
C TYR A 139 -12.17 -12.79 -3.54
N SER A 140 -12.68 -11.58 -3.30
CA SER A 140 -13.01 -11.07 -1.97
C SER A 140 -14.36 -11.59 -1.50
N THR A 141 -14.45 -11.96 -0.22
CA THR A 141 -15.74 -12.08 0.46
C THR A 141 -16.40 -10.70 0.51
N LYS A 142 -17.66 -10.58 0.07
CA LYS A 142 -18.43 -9.34 0.22
C LYS A 142 -18.67 -9.08 1.71
N MET A 143 -18.17 -7.95 2.23
CA MET A 143 -18.48 -7.53 3.60
C MET A 143 -19.85 -6.84 3.64
N ARG A 144 -20.53 -6.86 4.80
CA ARG A 144 -21.79 -6.12 4.99
C ARG A 144 -21.60 -4.67 4.58
N GLY A 145 -22.53 -4.11 3.78
CA GLY A 145 -22.48 -2.73 3.30
C GLY A 145 -21.72 -2.51 1.98
N GLY A 146 -21.35 -3.57 1.24
CA GLY A 146 -20.77 -3.44 -0.09
C GLY A 146 -19.27 -3.12 -0.13
N PHE A 147 -18.60 -3.13 1.03
CA PHE A 147 -17.16 -2.93 1.13
C PHE A 147 -16.37 -4.14 0.62
N LEU A 148 -15.27 -3.85 -0.09
CA LEU A 148 -14.30 -4.84 -0.55
C LEU A 148 -13.09 -4.85 0.38
N ARG A 149 -12.48 -6.02 0.50
CA ARG A 149 -11.26 -6.20 1.26
C ARG A 149 -10.07 -6.36 0.31
N PHE A 150 -9.13 -5.44 0.34
CA PHE A 150 -7.96 -5.40 -0.56
C PHE A 150 -6.76 -6.15 0.04
N GLN A 151 -6.98 -7.33 0.60
CA GLN A 151 -5.88 -8.12 1.18
C GLN A 151 -4.83 -8.48 0.13
N ALA A 152 -3.57 -8.58 0.57
CA ALA A 152 -2.44 -8.94 -0.29
C ALA A 152 -2.67 -10.23 -1.10
N GLN A 153 -3.42 -11.21 -0.56
CA GLN A 153 -3.74 -12.45 -1.26
C GLN A 153 -4.61 -12.25 -2.51
N TYR A 154 -5.46 -11.21 -2.54
CA TYR A 154 -6.30 -10.88 -3.68
C TYR A 154 -5.57 -10.00 -4.67
N LEU A 155 -4.80 -9.02 -4.17
CA LEU A 155 -3.95 -8.17 -5.03
C LEU A 155 -2.97 -9.00 -5.87
N ARG A 156 -2.40 -10.07 -5.30
CA ARG A 156 -1.51 -11.01 -6.01
C ARG A 156 -2.19 -11.82 -7.12
N ARG A 157 -3.52 -11.81 -7.21
CA ARG A 157 -4.27 -12.51 -8.26
C ARG A 157 -4.57 -11.63 -9.46
N ILE A 158 -4.33 -10.32 -9.36
CA ILE A 158 -4.46 -9.40 -10.49
C ILE A 158 -3.44 -9.80 -11.56
N ARG A 159 -3.92 -10.07 -12.78
CA ARG A 159 -3.07 -10.45 -13.91
C ARG A 159 -2.73 -9.22 -14.71
N LEU A 160 -1.45 -8.93 -14.88
CA LEU A 160 -0.96 -7.82 -15.70
C LEU A 160 -0.28 -8.39 -16.96
N PRO A 161 -0.41 -7.74 -18.12
CA PRO A 161 0.43 -8.09 -19.26
C PRO A 161 1.90 -7.82 -18.95
N ARG A 162 2.80 -8.38 -19.76
CA ARG A 162 4.22 -8.06 -19.66
C ARG A 162 4.41 -6.58 -19.98
N TRP A 163 5.09 -5.85 -19.13
CA TRP A 163 5.23 -4.39 -19.29
C TRP A 163 5.84 -4.03 -20.64
N ALA A 164 6.86 -4.78 -21.08
CA ALA A 164 7.53 -4.60 -22.36
C ALA A 164 6.59 -4.71 -23.58
N GLU A 165 5.50 -5.47 -23.47
CA GLU A 165 4.52 -5.69 -24.55
C GLU A 165 3.43 -4.62 -24.58
N VAL A 166 3.32 -3.77 -23.55
CA VAL A 166 2.35 -2.66 -23.52
C VAL A 166 2.83 -1.54 -24.46
N PRO A 167 2.02 -1.06 -25.41
CA PRO A 167 2.42 0.05 -26.30
C PRO A 167 2.74 1.32 -25.51
N GLU A 168 3.80 2.03 -25.90
CA GLU A 168 4.28 3.22 -25.17
C GLU A 168 3.20 4.32 -25.04
N ALA A 169 2.38 4.50 -26.06
CA ALA A 169 1.25 5.44 -26.01
C ALA A 169 0.28 5.08 -24.87
N LEU A 170 -0.04 3.80 -24.72
CA LEU A 170 -0.94 3.31 -23.68
C LEU A 170 -0.31 3.39 -22.28
N ARG A 171 1.01 3.15 -22.16
CA ARG A 171 1.75 3.35 -20.90
C ARG A 171 1.61 4.79 -20.40
N ARG A 172 1.85 5.75 -21.29
CA ARG A 172 1.71 7.19 -21.00
C ARG A 172 0.28 7.54 -20.64
N GLU A 173 -0.68 7.02 -21.38
CA GLU A 173 -2.09 7.28 -21.12
C GLU A 173 -2.55 6.78 -19.74
N LEU A 174 -2.17 5.55 -19.37
CA LEU A 174 -2.44 5.00 -18.04
C LEU A 174 -1.83 5.88 -16.94
N ALA A 175 -0.56 6.24 -17.06
CA ALA A 175 0.11 7.09 -16.07
C ALA A 175 -0.56 8.47 -15.93
N GLN A 176 -0.93 9.09 -17.06
CA GLN A 176 -1.60 10.40 -17.06
C GLN A 176 -3.03 10.32 -16.51
N ALA A 177 -3.76 9.23 -16.77
CA ALA A 177 -5.08 9.01 -16.18
C ALA A 177 -5.01 8.93 -14.65
N ALA A 178 -4.04 8.19 -14.11
CA ALA A 178 -3.81 8.10 -12.67
C ALA A 178 -3.36 9.42 -12.04
N LEU A 179 -2.46 10.15 -12.70
CA LEU A 179 -1.98 11.47 -12.23
C LEU A 179 -3.12 12.48 -12.14
N ARG A 180 -3.98 12.54 -13.16
CA ARG A 180 -5.18 13.39 -13.18
C ARG A 180 -6.31 12.86 -12.30
N ARG A 181 -6.17 11.64 -11.79
CA ARG A 181 -7.18 10.92 -11.00
C ARG A 181 -8.53 10.83 -11.72
N ASP A 182 -8.48 10.74 -13.04
CA ASP A 182 -9.65 10.58 -13.89
C ASP A 182 -9.98 9.08 -13.97
N LEU A 183 -10.98 8.66 -13.18
CA LEU A 183 -11.40 7.25 -13.11
C LEU A 183 -11.93 6.75 -14.46
N GLN A 184 -12.57 7.60 -15.26
CA GLN A 184 -13.07 7.20 -16.57
C GLN A 184 -11.94 7.03 -17.57
N ALA A 185 -10.94 7.90 -17.55
CA ALA A 185 -9.71 7.67 -18.33
C ALA A 185 -8.98 6.40 -17.87
N CYS A 186 -8.93 6.12 -16.56
CA CYS A 186 -8.37 4.87 -16.04
C CYS A 186 -9.11 3.66 -16.60
N ASN A 187 -10.45 3.69 -16.62
CA ASN A 187 -11.29 2.64 -17.20
C ASN A 187 -11.00 2.46 -18.69
N ARG A 188 -11.08 3.52 -19.50
CA ARG A 188 -10.83 3.44 -20.96
C ARG A 188 -9.44 2.92 -21.30
N ALA A 189 -8.42 3.33 -20.55
CA ALA A 189 -7.05 2.87 -20.76
C ALA A 189 -6.89 1.40 -20.32
N ALA A 190 -7.45 1.01 -19.16
CA ALA A 190 -7.42 -0.37 -18.70
C ALA A 190 -8.21 -1.31 -19.65
N PHE A 191 -9.36 -0.90 -20.17
CA PHE A 191 -10.14 -1.72 -21.10
C PHE A 191 -9.38 -1.99 -22.40
N ARG A 192 -8.67 -0.99 -22.94
CA ARG A 192 -7.77 -1.19 -24.09
C ARG A 192 -6.57 -2.07 -23.75
N LEU A 193 -5.99 -1.93 -22.55
CA LEU A 193 -4.87 -2.75 -22.09
C LEU A 193 -5.20 -4.25 -22.10
N TYR A 194 -6.44 -4.60 -21.77
CA TYR A 194 -6.91 -5.99 -21.72
C TYR A 194 -7.71 -6.41 -22.95
N GLY A 195 -7.88 -5.53 -23.95
CA GLY A 195 -8.58 -5.85 -25.19
C GLY A 195 -10.08 -6.12 -25.03
N LEU A 196 -10.75 -5.49 -24.06
CA LEU A 196 -12.17 -5.75 -23.78
C LEU A 196 -13.06 -5.36 -24.95
N SER A 197 -14.06 -6.21 -25.24
CA SER A 197 -15.11 -5.96 -26.22
C SER A 197 -16.06 -4.84 -25.76
N PRO A 198 -16.84 -4.22 -26.66
CA PRO A 198 -17.86 -3.23 -26.28
C PRO A 198 -18.85 -3.76 -25.23
N GLU A 199 -19.27 -5.01 -25.34
CA GLU A 199 -20.18 -5.67 -24.40
C GLU A 199 -19.56 -5.83 -23.02
N GLU A 200 -18.29 -6.26 -22.95
CA GLU A 200 -17.56 -6.39 -21.69
C GLU A 200 -17.34 -5.03 -21.01
N ARG A 201 -17.07 -3.98 -21.80
CA ARG A 201 -16.94 -2.61 -21.29
C ARG A 201 -18.26 -2.15 -20.67
N SER A 202 -19.36 -2.33 -21.38
CA SER A 202 -20.71 -1.97 -20.91
C SER A 202 -21.07 -2.70 -19.61
N ALA A 203 -20.75 -4.00 -19.51
CA ALA A 203 -20.98 -4.78 -18.29
C ALA A 203 -20.18 -4.28 -17.06
N LEU A 204 -19.07 -3.57 -17.28
CA LEU A 204 -18.24 -2.96 -16.23
C LEU A 204 -18.53 -1.48 -16.00
N GLY A 205 -19.58 -0.93 -16.62
CA GLY A 205 -19.96 0.48 -16.50
C GLY A 205 -19.06 1.42 -17.31
N GLY A 206 -18.43 0.90 -18.38
CA GLY A 206 -17.80 1.73 -19.39
C GLY A 206 -18.87 2.33 -20.30
N ASP A 207 -18.89 3.65 -20.42
CA ASP A 207 -19.65 4.33 -21.45
C ASP A 207 -19.17 3.79 -22.81
N GLY A 208 -20.09 3.17 -23.55
CA GLY A 208 -19.80 2.53 -24.82
C GLY A 208 -19.61 3.57 -25.91
N ASP A 209 -18.39 4.07 -26.04
CA ASP A 209 -17.91 4.83 -27.20
C ASP A 209 -16.61 4.22 -27.74
#